data_AF-A0A2D6ALH6-F1
#
_entry.id   AF-A0A2D6ALH6-F1
#
_cell.length_a   1.000
_cell.length_b   1.000
_cell.length_c   1.000
_cell.angle_alpha   90.00
_cell.angle_beta   90.00
_cell.angle_gamma   90.00
#
_symmetry.space_group_name_H-M   'P 1'
#
loop_
_entity.id
_entity.type
_entity.pdbx_description
1 polymer ?
#
loop_
_entity_poly.entity_id
_entity_poly.type
_entity_poly.pdbx_seq_one_letter_code
_entity_poly.pdbx_strand_id
1 'polypeptide(L)'
;MPKFHVEKSIIIDSSPQTVYELVSNLSHWNKWSPWLVLEPEAKFNVAADGDSYTWEGERVGSGEMKVLKREENKAVNYDLHFLKPWKSQADIRFEIKEHGKQTKVIWLMDSKLPFFMFFLKNMMVAMLGMDFNRGLNMLKDLAEDGEVHSKLDFMGETEYPGCTYIGISRETAIDEMGPTMEQDFGMLMEYMGDKTDKISSEPVTIYHKFEMVKGKAKYTAAIPVSEVPDNLPSGVITGHIPKTRIYKLRHTGKYDHLGNPWSAMMNLQRAKVFKPAKGIHPFESYMNSPAETDPKNLITDVNFAVK
;
A
#
# COMPACT_ATOMS: atom_id res chain seq x y z
N MET A 1 29.15 -5.25 -8.28
CA MET A 1 27.81 -5.09 -7.64
C MET A 1 26.77 -4.90 -8.73
N PRO A 2 25.76 -5.76 -8.84
CA PRO A 2 24.69 -5.61 -9.83
C PRO A 2 23.99 -4.26 -9.67
N LYS A 3 23.94 -3.47 -10.75
CA LYS A 3 23.17 -2.22 -10.80
C LYS A 3 21.71 -2.52 -11.10
N PHE A 4 20.82 -1.70 -10.57
CA PHE A 4 19.41 -1.71 -10.92
C PHE A 4 18.87 -0.28 -10.98
N HIS A 5 17.81 -0.14 -11.75
CA HIS A 5 17.11 1.11 -11.99
C HIS A 5 15.62 0.86 -11.74
N VAL A 6 14.97 1.81 -11.08
CA VAL A 6 13.52 1.79 -10.86
C VAL A 6 12.98 3.15 -11.28
N GLU A 7 11.94 3.12 -12.12
CA GLU A 7 11.23 4.31 -12.57
C GLU A 7 9.73 4.07 -12.47
N LYS A 8 9.03 5.06 -11.92
CA LYS A 8 7.56 5.16 -11.97
C LYS A 8 7.15 6.58 -12.30
N SER A 9 5.94 6.73 -12.84
CA SER A 9 5.39 8.04 -13.17
C SER A 9 3.90 8.11 -12.95
N ILE A 10 3.40 9.30 -12.66
CA ILE A 10 1.97 9.60 -12.54
C ILE A 10 1.66 10.94 -13.20
N ILE A 11 0.39 11.15 -13.56
CA ILE A 11 -0.15 12.45 -13.96
C ILE A 11 -0.89 13.07 -12.77
N ILE A 12 -0.51 14.29 -12.42
CA ILE A 12 -1.08 15.07 -11.33
C ILE A 12 -1.79 16.29 -11.93
N ASP A 13 -3.05 16.48 -11.59
CA ASP A 13 -3.90 17.62 -11.93
C ASP A 13 -3.54 18.85 -11.08
N SER A 14 -2.29 19.25 -11.17
CA SER A 14 -1.72 20.38 -10.45
C SER A 14 -0.59 20.99 -11.28
N SER A 15 -0.19 22.22 -10.94
CA SER A 15 0.85 22.95 -11.66
C SER A 15 2.25 22.34 -11.44
N PRO A 16 3.19 22.46 -12.40
CA PRO A 16 4.57 22.02 -12.20
C PRO A 16 5.23 22.67 -10.98
N GLN A 17 4.85 23.92 -10.68
CA GLN A 17 5.32 24.66 -9.51
C GLN A 17 4.86 24.00 -8.21
N THR A 18 3.56 23.70 -8.08
CA THR A 18 3.01 23.05 -6.89
C THR A 18 3.69 21.71 -6.63
N VAL A 19 3.85 20.87 -7.66
CA VAL A 19 4.56 19.60 -7.54
C VAL A 19 6.02 19.81 -7.15
N TYR A 20 6.71 20.78 -7.77
CA TYR A 20 8.11 21.09 -7.49
C TYR A 20 8.31 21.51 -6.03
N GLU A 21 7.44 22.36 -5.48
CA GLU A 21 7.48 22.77 -4.08
C GLU A 21 7.33 21.57 -3.13
N LEU A 22 6.46 20.59 -3.45
CA LEU A 22 6.25 19.40 -2.62
C LEU A 22 7.43 18.44 -2.60
N VAL A 23 8.17 18.30 -3.70
CA VAL A 23 9.34 17.40 -3.76
C VAL A 23 10.63 18.11 -3.33
N SER A 24 10.81 19.39 -3.66
CA SER A 24 12.03 20.16 -3.40
C SER A 24 12.18 20.61 -1.95
N ASN A 25 11.08 20.77 -1.22
CA ASN A 25 11.05 21.08 0.20
C ASN A 25 10.95 19.81 1.04
N LEU A 26 12.06 19.46 1.69
CA LEU A 26 12.16 18.22 2.48
C LEU A 26 11.22 18.17 3.69
N SER A 27 10.75 19.32 4.20
CA SER A 27 9.78 19.35 5.31
C SER A 27 8.40 18.78 4.94
N HIS A 28 8.10 18.59 3.66
CA HIS A 28 6.86 17.98 3.20
C HIS A 28 6.93 16.45 3.11
N TRP A 29 8.12 15.84 3.16
CA TRP A 29 8.28 14.41 2.89
C TRP A 29 7.60 13.50 3.90
N ASN A 30 7.48 13.92 5.16
CA ASN A 30 6.73 13.15 6.17
C ASN A 30 5.22 13.04 5.87
N LYS A 31 4.68 13.87 4.98
CA LYS A 31 3.26 13.85 4.59
C LYS A 31 2.93 12.79 3.54
N TRP A 32 3.87 12.48 2.64
CA TRP A 32 3.59 11.63 1.46
C TRP A 32 4.65 10.55 1.19
N SER A 33 5.68 10.43 2.03
CA SER A 33 6.72 9.40 1.86
C SER A 33 6.13 7.99 2.05
N PRO A 34 6.34 7.07 1.09
CA PRO A 34 5.85 5.69 1.18
C PRO A 34 6.51 4.89 2.30
N TRP A 35 7.63 5.38 2.84
CA TRP A 35 8.34 4.76 3.96
C TRP A 35 7.96 5.37 5.30
N LEU A 36 7.87 6.71 5.41
CA LEU A 36 7.58 7.37 6.69
C LEU A 36 6.14 7.14 7.16
N VAL A 37 5.19 6.95 6.24
CA VAL A 37 3.80 6.64 6.60
C VAL A 37 3.66 5.32 7.37
N LEU A 38 4.63 4.40 7.26
CA LEU A 38 4.59 3.09 7.91
C LEU A 38 4.87 3.16 9.42
N GLU A 39 5.48 4.26 9.88
CA GLU A 39 5.85 4.49 11.28
C GLU A 39 5.72 5.99 11.61
N PRO A 40 4.50 6.50 11.84
CA PRO A 40 4.26 7.93 12.09
C PRO A 40 5.02 8.51 13.31
N GLU A 41 5.41 7.65 14.25
CA GLU A 41 6.20 7.99 15.43
C GLU A 41 7.72 8.03 15.18
N ALA A 42 8.18 7.65 13.98
CA ALA A 42 9.60 7.69 13.65
C ALA A 42 10.13 9.12 13.79
N LYS A 43 11.35 9.25 14.33
CA LYS A 43 12.02 10.54 14.41
C LYS A 43 12.28 11.02 12.99
N PHE A 44 11.85 12.24 12.68
CA PHE A 44 12.07 12.89 11.39
C PHE A 44 12.61 14.29 11.65
N ASN A 45 13.84 14.54 11.22
CA ASN A 45 14.52 15.82 11.46
C ASN A 45 15.04 16.39 10.15
N VAL A 46 14.55 17.56 9.77
CA VAL A 46 15.07 18.34 8.64
C VAL A 46 16.22 19.22 9.15
N ALA A 47 17.32 19.25 8.41
CA ALA A 47 18.46 20.11 8.71
C ALA A 47 18.05 21.60 8.65
N ALA A 48 18.78 22.46 9.37
CA ALA A 48 18.46 23.88 9.46
C ALA A 48 18.52 24.62 8.10
N ASP A 49 19.33 24.12 7.16
CA ASP A 49 19.43 24.62 5.78
C ASP A 49 18.30 24.09 4.86
N GLY A 50 17.51 23.11 5.32
CA GLY A 50 16.45 22.48 4.53
C GLY A 50 16.95 21.52 3.43
N ASP A 51 18.26 21.26 3.36
CA ASP A 51 18.89 20.50 2.27
C ASP A 51 19.08 19.02 2.59
N SER A 52 18.82 18.59 3.83
CA SER A 52 18.74 17.17 4.17
C SER A 52 17.68 16.90 5.23
N TYR A 53 17.25 15.64 5.30
CA TYR A 53 16.54 15.13 6.47
C TYR A 53 17.10 13.77 6.89
N THR A 54 16.95 13.47 8.18
CA THR A 54 17.25 12.15 8.74
C THR A 54 15.98 11.49 9.25
N TRP A 55 15.95 10.16 9.24
CA TRP A 55 14.91 9.40 9.92
C TRP A 55 15.49 8.31 10.81
N GLU A 56 14.79 8.01 11.90
CA GLU A 56 15.07 6.87 12.77
C GLU A 56 13.76 6.30 13.33
N GLY A 57 13.48 5.05 13.00
CA GLY A 57 12.35 4.28 13.53
C GLY A 57 12.74 2.82 13.76
N GLU A 58 11.95 2.13 14.58
CA GLU A 58 12.15 0.72 14.89
C GLU A 58 11.79 -0.17 13.68
N ARG A 59 10.82 0.27 12.88
CA ARG A 59 10.18 -0.48 11.79
C ARG A 59 10.66 -0.01 10.43
N VAL A 60 10.85 1.30 10.25
CA VAL A 60 11.35 1.92 9.01
C VAL A 60 12.88 2.03 8.95
N GLY A 61 13.58 1.60 10.01
CA GLY A 61 15.03 1.66 10.10
C GLY A 61 15.53 3.10 10.23
N SER A 62 16.73 3.38 9.73
CA SER A 62 17.30 4.72 9.82
C SER A 62 18.12 5.07 8.59
N GLY A 63 18.20 6.37 8.31
CA GLY A 63 18.96 6.89 7.18
C GLY A 63 18.86 8.40 7.02
N GLU A 64 19.37 8.88 5.90
CA GLU A 64 19.32 10.29 5.50
C GLU A 64 19.06 10.46 4.01
N MET A 65 18.41 11.57 3.66
CA MET A 65 18.21 12.02 2.29
C MET A 65 18.79 13.42 2.17
N LYS A 66 19.66 13.66 1.19
CA LYS A 66 20.27 14.96 0.94
C LYS A 66 19.98 15.44 -0.47
N VAL A 67 19.56 16.70 -0.62
CA VAL A 67 19.42 17.33 -1.94
C VAL A 67 20.79 17.66 -2.51
N LEU A 68 21.01 17.25 -3.76
CA LEU A 68 22.24 17.52 -4.51
C LEU A 68 22.07 18.69 -5.47
N LYS A 69 20.90 18.79 -6.12
CA LYS A 69 20.61 19.78 -7.14
C LYS A 69 19.11 20.03 -7.23
N ARG A 70 18.75 21.30 -7.40
CA ARG A 70 17.38 21.74 -7.73
C ARG A 70 17.41 22.43 -9.09
N GLU A 71 16.54 22.01 -9.98
CA GLU A 71 16.26 22.66 -11.26
C GLU A 71 14.80 23.12 -11.19
N GLU A 72 14.61 24.41 -10.96
CA GLU A 72 13.30 24.99 -10.65
C GLU A 72 12.22 24.53 -11.64
N ASN A 73 11.12 24.00 -11.08
CA ASN A 73 9.97 23.44 -11.80
C ASN A 73 10.27 22.30 -12.79
N LYS A 74 11.48 21.72 -12.78
CA LYS A 74 11.94 20.72 -13.75
C LYS A 74 12.43 19.44 -13.11
N ALA A 75 13.31 19.53 -12.10
CA ALA A 75 13.89 18.34 -11.48
C ALA A 75 14.48 18.61 -10.10
N VAL A 76 14.56 17.55 -9.28
CA VAL A 76 15.33 17.56 -8.04
C VAL A 76 16.12 16.25 -7.94
N ASN A 77 17.40 16.35 -7.58
CA ASN A 77 18.31 15.22 -7.39
C ASN A 77 18.64 15.06 -5.92
N TYR A 78 18.67 13.82 -5.45
CA TYR A 78 18.98 13.49 -4.05
C TYR A 78 19.99 12.35 -3.96
N ASP A 79 20.73 12.35 -2.86
CA ASP A 79 21.54 11.23 -2.39
C ASP A 79 20.84 10.59 -1.18
N LEU A 80 20.45 9.33 -1.32
CA LEU A 80 19.74 8.56 -0.29
C LEU A 80 20.67 7.55 0.36
N HIS A 81 20.84 7.64 1.68
CA HIS A 81 21.65 6.72 2.46
C HIS A 81 20.79 5.98 3.48
N PHE A 82 20.63 4.69 3.29
CA PHE A 82 20.12 3.80 4.32
C PHE A 82 21.27 3.41 5.24
N LEU A 83 21.04 3.48 6.56
CA LEU A 83 22.02 3.15 7.59
C LEU A 83 21.66 1.84 8.32
N LYS A 84 20.38 1.64 8.63
CA LYS A 84 19.84 0.44 9.29
C LYS A 84 18.61 -0.08 8.55
N PRO A 85 18.38 -1.41 8.51
CA PRO A 85 19.26 -2.47 9.07
C PRO A 85 20.47 -2.80 8.18
N TRP A 86 20.46 -2.37 6.93
CA TRP A 86 21.56 -2.58 5.98
C TRP A 86 22.00 -1.25 5.39
N LYS A 87 23.30 -1.05 5.27
CA LYS A 87 23.84 0.13 4.60
C LYS A 87 23.65 0.03 3.10
N SER A 88 23.04 1.03 2.50
CA SER A 88 22.96 1.16 1.03
C SER A 88 22.83 2.62 0.63
N GLN A 89 23.32 2.94 -0.56
CA GLN A 89 23.23 4.27 -1.15
C GLN A 89 22.47 4.20 -2.48
N ALA A 90 21.68 5.22 -2.78
CA ALA A 90 20.92 5.32 -4.02
C ALA A 90 20.87 6.76 -4.51
N ASP A 91 21.01 6.92 -5.83
CA ASP A 91 20.80 8.18 -6.52
C ASP A 91 19.31 8.31 -6.84
N ILE A 92 18.67 9.39 -6.37
CA ILE A 92 17.25 9.64 -6.60
C ILE A 92 17.07 10.86 -7.49
N ARG A 93 16.11 10.80 -8.40
CA ARG A 93 15.70 11.94 -9.21
C ARG A 93 14.18 12.01 -9.31
N PHE A 94 13.64 13.21 -9.12
CA PHE A 94 12.30 13.56 -9.58
C PHE A 94 12.43 14.39 -10.85
N GLU A 95 11.67 14.05 -11.89
CA GLU A 95 11.47 14.88 -13.08
C GLU A 95 10.03 15.37 -13.13
N ILE A 96 9.86 16.64 -13.46
CA ILE A 96 8.59 17.36 -13.50
C ILE A 96 8.45 17.89 -14.91
N LYS A 97 7.43 17.41 -15.62
CA LYS A 97 7.20 17.73 -17.03
C LYS A 97 5.78 18.27 -17.19
N GLU A 98 5.66 19.36 -17.93
CA GLU A 98 4.36 19.88 -18.35
C GLU A 98 3.58 18.81 -19.12
N HIS A 99 2.29 18.68 -18.83
CA HIS A 99 1.37 17.76 -19.49
C HIS A 99 0.02 18.46 -19.71
N GLY A 100 -0.01 19.44 -20.61
CA GLY A 100 -1.18 20.30 -20.81
C GLY A 100 -1.43 21.17 -19.58
N LYS A 101 -2.60 21.03 -18.94
CA LYS A 101 -2.92 21.69 -17.66
C LYS A 101 -2.46 20.91 -16.43
N GLN A 102 -1.93 19.71 -16.66
CA GLN A 102 -1.49 18.77 -15.64
C GLN A 102 0.03 18.68 -15.65
N THR A 103 0.57 17.93 -14.69
CA THR A 103 2.00 17.68 -14.54
C THR A 103 2.28 16.19 -14.57
N LYS A 104 3.19 15.76 -15.44
CA LYS A 104 3.76 14.42 -15.39
C LYS A 104 4.94 14.43 -14.43
N VAL A 105 4.86 13.60 -13.40
CA VAL A 105 5.92 13.40 -12.41
C VAL A 105 6.55 12.04 -12.63
N ILE A 106 7.88 12.00 -12.67
CA ILE A 106 8.66 10.77 -12.82
C ILE A 106 9.59 10.66 -11.62
N TRP A 107 9.54 9.54 -10.91
CA TRP A 107 10.44 9.22 -9.81
C TRP A 107 11.37 8.09 -10.23
N LEU A 108 12.67 8.39 -10.25
CA LEU A 108 13.74 7.50 -10.62
C LEU A 108 14.65 7.18 -9.42
N MET A 109 15.17 5.97 -9.40
CA MET A 109 16.22 5.54 -8.48
C MET A 109 17.23 4.64 -9.19
N ASP A 110 18.50 4.98 -9.07
CA ASP A 110 19.62 4.14 -9.47
C ASP A 110 20.38 3.68 -8.22
N SER A 111 20.58 2.36 -8.11
CA SER A 111 21.33 1.80 -6.98
C SER A 111 22.01 0.49 -7.34
N LYS A 112 22.69 -0.11 -6.36
CA LYS A 112 23.52 -1.30 -6.51
C LYS A 112 23.25 -2.25 -5.37
N LEU A 113 23.23 -3.55 -5.67
CA LEU A 113 23.17 -4.58 -4.65
C LEU A 113 24.55 -5.17 -4.37
N PRO A 114 24.82 -5.59 -3.13
CA PRO A 114 25.93 -6.50 -2.86
C PRO A 114 25.84 -7.71 -3.79
N PHE A 115 26.97 -8.16 -4.32
CA PHE A 115 26.97 -9.22 -5.33
C PHE A 115 26.29 -10.51 -4.83
N PHE A 116 26.45 -10.86 -3.55
CA PHE A 116 25.79 -12.02 -2.95
C PHE A 116 24.27 -11.94 -2.88
N MET A 117 23.66 -10.77 -3.14
CA MET A 117 22.20 -10.56 -3.21
C MET A 117 21.67 -10.46 -4.66
N PHE A 118 22.47 -10.80 -5.67
CA PHE A 118 22.10 -10.57 -7.08
C PHE A 118 20.76 -11.22 -7.49
N PHE A 119 20.42 -12.37 -6.91
CA PHE A 119 19.18 -13.11 -7.18
C PHE A 119 17.93 -12.41 -6.62
N LEU A 120 18.09 -11.46 -5.69
CA LEU A 120 16.99 -10.64 -5.15
C LEU A 120 16.68 -9.42 -5.99
N LYS A 121 17.49 -9.10 -7.03
CA LYS A 121 17.38 -7.88 -7.82
C LYS A 121 15.95 -7.62 -8.31
N ASN A 122 15.33 -8.61 -8.96
CA ASN A 122 13.98 -8.43 -9.54
C ASN A 122 12.92 -8.23 -8.47
N MET A 123 13.05 -8.90 -7.32
CA MET A 123 12.17 -8.71 -6.18
C MET A 123 12.32 -7.30 -5.60
N MET A 124 13.55 -6.80 -5.45
CA MET A 124 13.80 -5.44 -4.96
C MET A 124 13.27 -4.37 -5.92
N VAL A 125 13.48 -4.53 -7.23
CA VAL A 125 12.90 -3.63 -8.25
C VAL A 125 11.37 -3.62 -8.18
N ALA A 126 10.73 -4.79 -8.02
CA ALA A 126 9.28 -4.87 -7.88
C ALA A 126 8.78 -4.19 -6.59
N MET A 127 9.44 -4.44 -5.45
CA MET A 127 9.08 -3.83 -4.17
C MET A 127 9.22 -2.31 -4.20
N LEU A 128 10.36 -1.79 -4.67
CA LEU A 128 10.60 -0.35 -4.81
C LEU A 128 9.63 0.29 -5.81
N GLY A 129 9.31 -0.41 -6.90
CA GLY A 129 8.32 0.08 -7.87
C GLY A 129 6.92 0.23 -7.26
N MET A 130 6.52 -0.64 -6.33
CA MET A 130 5.26 -0.47 -5.60
C MET A 130 5.34 0.65 -4.57
N ASP A 131 6.46 0.80 -3.86
CA ASP A 131 6.68 1.92 -2.95
C ASP A 131 6.57 3.27 -3.69
N PHE A 132 7.15 3.37 -4.88
CA PHE A 132 7.08 4.57 -5.70
C PHE A 132 5.65 4.86 -6.16
N ASN A 133 4.89 3.84 -6.57
CA ASN A 133 3.48 4.01 -6.90
C ASN A 133 2.69 4.55 -5.69
N ARG A 134 2.88 3.98 -4.49
CA ARG A 134 2.24 4.47 -3.26
C ARG A 134 2.61 5.93 -2.97
N GLY A 135 3.90 6.25 -3.02
CA GLY A 135 4.39 7.62 -2.78
C GLY A 135 3.88 8.62 -3.81
N LEU A 136 3.84 8.26 -5.09
CA LEU A 136 3.30 9.09 -6.17
C LEU A 136 1.79 9.32 -6.02
N ASN A 137 1.02 8.31 -5.59
CA ASN A 137 -0.40 8.47 -5.29
C ASN A 137 -0.63 9.42 -4.11
N MET A 138 0.17 9.32 -3.04
CA MET A 138 0.08 10.26 -1.91
C MET A 138 0.53 11.68 -2.30
N LEU A 139 1.58 11.81 -3.13
CA LEU A 139 2.01 13.10 -3.66
C LEU A 139 0.92 13.74 -4.53
N LYS A 140 0.21 12.93 -5.33
CA LYS A 140 -0.94 13.36 -6.15
C LYS A 140 -2.04 13.95 -5.26
N ASP A 141 -2.47 13.21 -4.25
CA ASP A 141 -3.46 13.70 -3.29
C ASP A 141 -3.03 15.01 -2.63
N LEU A 142 -1.78 15.09 -2.15
CA LEU A 142 -1.28 16.30 -1.51
C LEU A 142 -1.24 17.52 -2.46
N ALA A 143 -0.97 17.29 -3.75
CA ALA A 143 -0.89 18.34 -4.76
C ALA A 143 -2.25 18.80 -5.30
N GLU A 144 -3.25 17.91 -5.29
CA GLU A 144 -4.60 18.16 -5.82
C GLU A 144 -5.59 18.58 -4.73
N ASP A 145 -5.54 17.91 -3.58
CA ASP A 145 -6.48 18.06 -2.48
C ASP A 145 -5.88 18.79 -1.26
N GLY A 146 -4.55 18.97 -1.21
CA GLY A 146 -3.85 19.62 -0.09
C GLY A 146 -3.59 18.72 1.12
N GLU A 147 -4.03 17.46 1.08
CA GLU A 147 -3.82 16.45 2.12
C GLU A 147 -3.77 15.04 1.53
N VAL A 148 -3.21 14.09 2.28
CA VAL A 148 -3.16 12.68 1.89
C VAL A 148 -4.31 11.90 2.54
N HIS A 149 -5.14 11.25 1.72
CA HIS A 149 -6.32 10.52 2.19
C HIS A 149 -5.99 9.07 2.57
N SER A 150 -5.03 8.90 3.50
CA SER A 150 -4.58 7.59 3.99
C SER A 150 -4.16 7.67 5.45
N LYS A 151 -5.04 7.28 6.35
CA LYS A 151 -4.76 7.21 7.79
C LYS A 151 -4.60 5.75 8.24
N LEU A 152 -3.54 5.46 9.00
CA LEU A 152 -3.27 4.14 9.57
C LEU A 152 -3.46 4.16 11.10
N ASP A 153 -4.35 3.30 11.60
CA ASP A 153 -4.59 3.09 13.03
C ASP A 153 -4.16 1.65 13.41
N PHE A 154 -3.07 1.54 14.16
CA PHE A 154 -2.52 0.24 14.61
C PHE A 154 -3.30 -0.30 15.80
N MET A 155 -4.26 -1.19 15.55
CA MET A 155 -5.15 -1.71 16.59
C MET A 155 -4.53 -2.84 17.42
N GLY A 156 -3.44 -3.45 16.95
CA GLY A 156 -2.74 -4.50 17.67
C GLY A 156 -3.42 -5.88 17.55
N GLU A 157 -3.11 -6.76 18.50
CA GLU A 157 -3.68 -8.12 18.53
C GLU A 157 -5.11 -8.12 19.10
N THR A 158 -6.02 -8.81 18.42
CA THR A 158 -7.42 -8.99 18.84
C THR A 158 -7.96 -10.37 18.42
N GLU A 159 -9.12 -10.75 18.93
CA GLU A 159 -9.80 -11.99 18.56
C GLU A 159 -10.67 -11.79 17.32
N TYR A 160 -10.57 -12.70 16.36
CA TYR A 160 -11.47 -12.80 15.21
C TYR A 160 -12.42 -13.99 15.44
N PRO A 161 -13.75 -13.78 15.41
CA PRO A 161 -14.72 -14.83 15.74
C PRO A 161 -14.73 -15.99 14.73
N GLY A 162 -14.18 -15.77 13.53
CA GLY A 162 -14.32 -16.68 12.40
C GLY A 162 -15.61 -16.42 11.63
N CYS A 163 -15.68 -16.93 10.41
CA CYS A 163 -16.88 -16.86 9.58
C CYS A 163 -16.93 -18.01 8.58
N THR A 164 -18.15 -18.39 8.21
CA THR A 164 -18.43 -19.11 6.97
C THR A 164 -18.74 -18.07 5.89
N TYR A 165 -18.32 -18.30 4.65
CA TYR A 165 -18.57 -17.35 3.57
C TYR A 165 -18.96 -18.04 2.27
N ILE A 166 -19.64 -17.29 1.41
CA ILE A 166 -19.67 -17.52 -0.03
C ILE A 166 -18.71 -16.54 -0.72
N GLY A 167 -18.14 -16.89 -1.86
CA GLY A 167 -17.21 -15.99 -2.54
C GLY A 167 -16.83 -16.40 -3.95
N ILE A 168 -16.08 -15.53 -4.62
CA ILE A 168 -15.52 -15.75 -5.95
C ILE A 168 -14.00 -15.71 -5.84
N SER A 169 -13.31 -16.71 -6.39
CA SER A 169 -11.85 -16.76 -6.39
C SER A 169 -11.28 -16.51 -7.78
N ARG A 170 -10.31 -15.58 -7.88
CA ARG A 170 -9.65 -15.22 -9.14
C ARG A 170 -8.14 -15.16 -8.99
N GLU A 171 -7.47 -15.40 -10.11
CA GLU A 171 -6.10 -14.96 -10.35
C GLU A 171 -6.15 -13.84 -11.41
N THR A 172 -5.57 -12.68 -11.11
CA THR A 172 -5.57 -11.51 -12.00
C THR A 172 -4.24 -10.75 -11.91
N ALA A 173 -4.01 -9.82 -12.84
CA ALA A 173 -2.90 -8.89 -12.75
C ALA A 173 -3.11 -7.91 -11.59
N ILE A 174 -2.04 -7.50 -10.91
CA ILE A 174 -2.13 -6.66 -9.69
C ILE A 174 -2.80 -5.31 -9.97
N ASP A 175 -2.54 -4.72 -11.13
CA ASP A 175 -3.15 -3.47 -11.60
C ASP A 175 -4.65 -3.61 -11.94
N GLU A 176 -5.08 -4.80 -12.35
CA GLU A 176 -6.49 -5.11 -12.64
C GLU A 176 -7.30 -5.57 -11.42
N MET A 177 -6.67 -5.66 -10.23
CA MET A 177 -7.33 -6.19 -9.04
C MET A 177 -8.56 -5.39 -8.63
N GLY A 178 -8.49 -4.06 -8.63
CA GLY A 178 -9.60 -3.19 -8.23
C GLY A 178 -10.85 -3.42 -9.08
N PRO A 179 -10.79 -3.19 -10.40
CA PRO A 179 -11.94 -3.41 -11.29
C PRO A 179 -12.47 -4.85 -11.26
N THR A 180 -11.57 -5.84 -11.17
CA THR A 180 -11.99 -7.25 -11.09
C THR A 180 -12.74 -7.53 -9.78
N MET A 181 -12.28 -6.98 -8.67
CA MET A 181 -12.88 -7.19 -7.35
C MET A 181 -14.22 -6.46 -7.22
N GLU A 182 -14.34 -5.27 -7.83
CA GLU A 182 -15.62 -4.55 -7.95
C GLU A 182 -16.67 -5.41 -8.67
N GLN A 183 -16.29 -6.06 -9.79
CA GLN A 183 -17.17 -6.98 -10.50
C GLN A 183 -17.57 -8.19 -9.63
N ASP A 184 -16.61 -8.78 -8.91
CA ASP A 184 -16.87 -9.94 -8.06
C ASP A 184 -17.80 -9.63 -6.89
N PHE A 185 -17.58 -8.50 -6.21
CA PHE A 185 -18.50 -8.04 -5.17
C PHE A 185 -19.86 -7.65 -5.76
N GLY A 186 -19.92 -7.01 -6.92
CA GLY A 186 -21.17 -6.71 -7.62
C GLY A 186 -22.02 -7.96 -7.85
N MET A 187 -21.42 -9.03 -8.40
CA MET A 187 -22.09 -10.30 -8.61
C MET A 187 -22.58 -10.95 -7.31
N LEU A 188 -21.75 -10.94 -6.26
CA LEU A 188 -22.11 -11.51 -4.96
C LEU A 188 -23.24 -10.72 -4.29
N MET A 189 -23.18 -9.39 -4.33
CA MET A 189 -24.18 -8.50 -3.73
C MET A 189 -25.51 -8.57 -4.48
N GLU A 190 -25.50 -8.68 -5.80
CA GLU A 190 -26.71 -8.91 -6.61
C GLU A 190 -27.38 -10.22 -6.21
N TYR A 191 -26.61 -11.32 -6.08
CA TYR A 191 -27.15 -12.60 -5.63
C TYR A 191 -27.69 -12.58 -4.19
N MET A 192 -27.09 -11.78 -3.32
CA MET A 192 -27.47 -11.63 -1.91
C MET A 192 -28.59 -10.61 -1.68
N GLY A 193 -29.07 -9.90 -2.71
CA GLY A 193 -29.99 -8.77 -2.57
C GLY A 193 -31.29 -9.07 -1.81
N ASP A 194 -31.87 -10.25 -2.00
CA ASP A 194 -33.06 -10.75 -1.29
C ASP A 194 -32.74 -11.66 -0.08
N LYS A 195 -31.45 -11.78 0.27
CA LYS A 195 -30.91 -12.66 1.33
C LYS A 195 -30.01 -11.89 2.31
N THR A 196 -30.24 -10.58 2.45
CA THR A 196 -29.40 -9.71 3.28
C THR A 196 -29.44 -10.08 4.76
N ASP A 197 -30.54 -10.71 5.21
CA ASP A 197 -30.69 -11.30 6.55
C ASP A 197 -29.71 -12.44 6.84
N LYS A 198 -29.13 -13.05 5.80
CA LYS A 198 -28.11 -14.11 5.93
C LYS A 198 -26.70 -13.57 6.05
N ILE A 199 -26.45 -12.29 5.79
CA ILE A 199 -25.11 -11.69 5.90
C ILE A 199 -24.73 -11.60 7.39
N SER A 200 -23.63 -12.25 7.78
CA SER A 200 -23.26 -12.37 9.20
C SER A 200 -22.22 -11.35 9.67
N SER A 201 -21.45 -10.80 8.75
CA SER A 201 -20.42 -9.79 9.03
C SER A 201 -20.04 -9.05 7.75
N GLU A 202 -19.10 -8.12 7.88
CA GLU A 202 -18.58 -7.30 6.80
C GLU A 202 -18.00 -8.15 5.66
N PRO A 203 -18.16 -7.74 4.38
CA PRO A 203 -17.48 -8.34 3.25
C PRO A 203 -15.96 -8.40 3.46
N VAL A 204 -15.33 -9.45 2.94
CA VAL A 204 -13.89 -9.68 3.08
C VAL A 204 -13.23 -10.04 1.75
N THR A 205 -11.95 -9.67 1.63
CA THR A 205 -11.08 -10.19 0.57
C THR A 205 -9.93 -10.97 1.19
N ILE A 206 -9.79 -12.24 0.80
CA ILE A 206 -8.74 -13.14 1.29
C ILE A 206 -7.63 -13.24 0.25
N TYR A 207 -6.38 -12.98 0.65
CA TYR A 207 -5.24 -12.94 -0.27
C TYR A 207 -4.43 -14.23 -0.19
N HIS A 208 -4.63 -15.11 -1.18
CA HIS A 208 -4.00 -16.43 -1.24
C HIS A 208 -2.55 -16.37 -1.74
N LYS A 209 -2.29 -15.48 -2.71
CA LYS A 209 -0.97 -15.33 -3.33
C LYS A 209 -0.79 -13.92 -3.87
N PHE A 210 0.41 -13.36 -3.69
CA PHE A 210 0.79 -12.06 -4.24
C PHE A 210 2.20 -12.14 -4.83
N GLU A 211 2.28 -12.38 -6.14
CA GLU A 211 3.53 -12.56 -6.89
C GLU A 211 3.99 -11.25 -7.51
N MET A 212 4.59 -10.38 -6.69
CA MET A 212 5.03 -9.03 -7.06
C MET A 212 5.90 -8.99 -8.33
N VAL A 213 6.83 -9.96 -8.48
CA VAL A 213 7.74 -10.03 -9.64
C VAL A 213 6.99 -10.39 -10.93
N LYS A 214 5.93 -11.18 -10.83
CA LYS A 214 5.11 -11.58 -11.98
C LYS A 214 3.93 -10.65 -12.23
N GLY A 215 3.70 -9.66 -11.35
CA GLY A 215 2.57 -8.76 -11.44
C GLY A 215 1.22 -9.44 -11.24
N LYS A 216 1.15 -10.55 -10.50
CA LYS A 216 -0.08 -11.35 -10.34
C LYS A 216 -0.51 -11.51 -8.89
N ALA A 217 -1.82 -11.55 -8.67
CA ALA A 217 -2.41 -11.89 -7.37
C ALA A 217 -3.50 -12.95 -7.52
N LYS A 218 -3.65 -13.77 -6.48
CA LYS A 218 -4.79 -14.68 -6.31
C LYS A 218 -5.52 -14.31 -5.03
N TYR A 219 -6.81 -14.07 -5.14
CA TYR A 219 -7.67 -13.68 -4.02
C TYR A 219 -9.01 -14.41 -4.04
N THR A 220 -9.77 -14.25 -2.96
CA THR A 220 -11.21 -14.55 -2.90
C THR A 220 -11.95 -13.34 -2.34
N ALA A 221 -12.84 -12.74 -3.13
CA ALA A 221 -13.83 -11.78 -2.64
C ALA A 221 -14.99 -12.57 -2.04
N ALA A 222 -15.42 -12.23 -0.83
CA ALA A 222 -16.34 -13.07 -0.07
C ALA A 222 -17.33 -12.26 0.77
N ILE A 223 -18.55 -12.80 0.87
CA ILE A 223 -19.60 -12.33 1.76
C ILE A 223 -19.75 -13.37 2.88
N PRO A 224 -19.41 -13.02 4.13
CA PRO A 224 -19.69 -13.87 5.28
C PRO A 224 -21.19 -14.08 5.48
N VAL A 225 -21.58 -15.33 5.74
CA VAL A 225 -22.98 -15.74 5.89
C VAL A 225 -23.20 -16.56 7.17
N SER A 226 -24.37 -16.39 7.79
CA SER A 226 -24.80 -17.16 8.96
C SER A 226 -25.13 -18.62 8.58
N GLU A 227 -25.64 -18.81 7.36
CA GLU A 227 -25.87 -20.10 6.73
C GLU A 227 -25.65 -19.99 5.21
N VAL A 228 -25.15 -21.06 4.59
CA VAL A 228 -24.91 -21.08 3.14
C VAL A 228 -26.26 -21.12 2.40
N PRO A 229 -26.55 -20.15 1.51
CA PRO A 229 -27.77 -20.17 0.72
C PRO A 229 -27.82 -21.36 -0.25
N ASP A 230 -29.02 -21.87 -0.51
CA ASP A 230 -29.24 -22.88 -1.55
C ASP A 230 -29.04 -22.29 -2.96
N ASN A 231 -28.71 -23.16 -3.93
CA ASN A 231 -28.58 -22.80 -5.35
C ASN A 231 -27.56 -21.67 -5.60
N LEU A 232 -26.32 -21.85 -5.12
CA LEU A 232 -25.25 -20.89 -5.39
C LEU A 232 -25.03 -20.72 -6.90
N PRO A 233 -24.78 -19.49 -7.38
CA PRO A 233 -24.46 -19.24 -8.79
C PRO A 233 -23.22 -20.01 -9.23
N SER A 234 -23.13 -20.31 -10.53
CA SER A 234 -21.94 -20.96 -11.09
C SER A 234 -20.69 -20.13 -10.82
N GLY A 235 -19.63 -20.78 -10.31
CA GLY A 235 -18.37 -20.12 -9.96
C GLY A 235 -18.30 -19.55 -8.54
N VAL A 236 -19.43 -19.49 -7.80
CA VAL A 236 -19.43 -19.14 -6.38
C VAL A 236 -19.01 -20.35 -5.55
N ILE A 237 -18.02 -20.15 -4.70
CA ILE A 237 -17.49 -21.15 -3.77
C ILE A 237 -17.93 -20.86 -2.34
N THR A 238 -17.85 -21.86 -1.47
CA THR A 238 -17.95 -21.69 -0.03
C THR A 238 -16.59 -21.86 0.63
N GLY A 239 -16.43 -21.26 1.80
CA GLY A 239 -15.24 -21.45 2.62
C GLY A 239 -15.46 -20.99 4.05
N HIS A 240 -14.40 -21.07 4.86
CA HIS A 240 -14.43 -20.57 6.22
C HIS A 240 -13.10 -19.89 6.56
N ILE A 241 -13.17 -18.84 7.40
CA ILE A 241 -12.04 -18.32 8.15
C ILE A 241 -12.26 -18.80 9.59
N PRO A 242 -11.34 -19.58 10.19
CA PRO A 242 -11.56 -20.11 11.53
C PRO A 242 -11.49 -19.00 12.58
N LYS A 243 -12.09 -19.24 13.74
CA LYS A 243 -11.82 -18.42 14.94
C LYS A 243 -10.31 -18.39 15.19
N THR A 244 -9.74 -17.19 15.31
CA THR A 244 -8.29 -17.04 15.43
C THR A 244 -7.93 -15.71 16.08
N ARG A 245 -6.69 -15.58 16.53
CA ARG A 245 -6.12 -14.28 16.91
C ARG A 245 -5.60 -13.60 15.65
N ILE A 246 -5.83 -12.31 15.53
CA ILE A 246 -5.34 -11.49 14.42
C ILE A 246 -4.55 -10.31 14.96
N TYR A 247 -3.56 -9.85 14.20
CA TYR A 247 -3.08 -8.48 14.29
C TYR A 247 -3.89 -7.65 13.29
N LYS A 248 -4.49 -6.57 13.78
CA LYS A 248 -5.37 -5.70 13.00
C LYS A 248 -4.74 -4.33 12.81
N LEU A 249 -4.79 -3.83 11.58
CA LEU A 249 -4.47 -2.46 11.23
C LEU A 249 -5.64 -1.88 10.45
N ARG A 250 -6.20 -0.77 10.93
CA ARG A 250 -7.31 -0.07 10.28
C ARG A 250 -6.78 1.04 9.38
N HIS A 251 -7.23 1.03 8.13
CA HIS A 251 -7.03 2.10 7.18
C HIS A 251 -8.31 2.92 7.05
N THR A 252 -8.20 4.24 7.12
CA THR A 252 -9.27 5.18 6.73
C THR A 252 -8.78 6.01 5.54
N GLY A 253 -9.47 5.93 4.40
CA GLY A 253 -9.07 6.62 3.18
C GLY A 253 -9.37 5.87 1.89
N LYS A 254 -8.98 6.46 0.75
CA LYS A 254 -9.24 5.94 -0.60
C LYS A 254 -8.62 4.53 -0.78
N TYR A 255 -9.29 3.63 -1.51
CA TYR A 255 -8.77 2.28 -1.76
C TYR A 255 -7.44 2.27 -2.53
N ASP A 256 -7.15 3.32 -3.31
CA ASP A 256 -5.87 3.54 -3.98
C ASP A 256 -4.67 3.53 -3.02
N HIS A 257 -4.92 3.76 -1.73
CA HIS A 257 -3.92 3.77 -0.66
C HIS A 257 -3.87 2.49 0.18
N LEU A 258 -4.65 1.44 -0.13
CA LEU A 258 -4.60 0.16 0.59
C LEU A 258 -3.21 -0.51 0.55
N GLY A 259 -2.35 -0.12 -0.40
CA GLY A 259 -0.94 -0.50 -0.36
C GLY A 259 -0.24 -0.09 0.94
N ASN A 260 -0.62 1.02 1.58
CA ASN A 260 -0.01 1.53 2.82
C ASN A 260 -0.23 0.61 4.03
N PRO A 261 -1.46 0.24 4.44
CA PRO A 261 -1.67 -0.69 5.54
C PRO A 261 -1.05 -2.07 5.25
N TRP A 262 -1.07 -2.57 4.01
CA TRP A 262 -0.38 -3.81 3.65
C TRP A 262 1.14 -3.71 3.82
N SER A 263 1.76 -2.65 3.31
CA SER A 263 3.19 -2.41 3.49
C SER A 263 3.56 -2.29 4.97
N ALA A 264 2.71 -1.67 5.79
CA ALA A 264 2.90 -1.55 7.24
C ALA A 264 2.80 -2.91 7.93
N MET A 265 1.77 -3.72 7.64
CA MET A 265 1.59 -5.07 8.18
C MET A 265 2.73 -6.01 7.80
N MET A 266 3.18 -5.97 6.53
CA MET A 266 4.34 -6.73 6.09
C MET A 266 5.64 -6.24 6.76
N ASN A 267 5.76 -4.94 7.03
CA ASN A 267 6.90 -4.40 7.76
C ASN A 267 6.92 -4.92 9.20
N LEU A 268 5.79 -4.85 9.92
CA LEU A 268 5.64 -5.42 11.27
C LEU A 268 6.01 -6.91 11.33
N GLN A 269 5.56 -7.68 10.34
CA GLN A 269 5.93 -9.10 10.22
C GLN A 269 7.44 -9.29 10.02
N ARG A 270 8.10 -8.50 9.17
CA ARG A 270 9.55 -8.57 8.94
C ARG A 270 10.35 -8.15 10.19
N ALA A 271 9.85 -7.13 10.90
CA ALA A 271 10.39 -6.69 12.19
C ALA A 271 10.11 -7.67 13.34
N LYS A 272 9.36 -8.75 13.08
CA LYS A 272 8.98 -9.80 14.05
C LYS A 272 8.14 -9.28 15.21
N VAL A 273 7.38 -8.19 15.00
CA VAL A 273 6.42 -7.67 16.00
C VAL A 273 5.33 -8.70 16.29
N PHE A 274 4.88 -9.42 15.26
CA PHE A 274 4.01 -10.59 15.40
C PHE A 274 4.52 -11.75 14.56
N LYS A 275 4.04 -12.97 14.87
CA LYS A 275 4.31 -14.19 14.09
C LYS A 275 3.03 -14.63 13.39
N PRO A 276 3.01 -14.77 12.05
CA PRO A 276 1.81 -15.17 11.34
C PRO A 276 1.43 -16.61 11.67
N ALA A 277 0.12 -16.85 11.82
CA ALA A 277 -0.46 -18.18 11.87
C ALA A 277 -0.29 -18.84 10.50
N LYS A 278 0.11 -20.11 10.48
CA LYS A 278 0.23 -20.87 9.23
C LYS A 278 -1.15 -21.35 8.79
N GLY A 279 -1.40 -21.32 7.48
CA GLY A 279 -2.63 -21.87 6.89
C GLY A 279 -3.85 -20.94 6.94
N ILE A 280 -3.72 -19.75 7.52
CA ILE A 280 -4.74 -18.71 7.48
C ILE A 280 -4.15 -17.55 6.67
N HIS A 281 -4.74 -17.29 5.51
CA HIS A 281 -4.33 -16.21 4.62
C HIS A 281 -4.72 -14.85 5.21
N PRO A 282 -3.91 -13.80 5.00
CA PRO A 282 -4.28 -12.45 5.42
C PRO A 282 -5.48 -11.96 4.59
N PHE A 283 -6.31 -11.12 5.20
CA PHE A 283 -7.55 -10.67 4.60
C PHE A 283 -7.89 -9.23 4.97
N GLU A 284 -8.60 -8.56 4.06
CA GLU A 284 -9.24 -7.27 4.30
C GLU A 284 -10.68 -7.49 4.79
N SER A 285 -11.16 -6.62 5.67
CA SER A 285 -12.59 -6.49 6.02
C SER A 285 -13.06 -5.07 5.71
N TYR A 286 -14.12 -4.92 4.92
CA TYR A 286 -14.64 -3.63 4.47
C TYR A 286 -15.75 -3.14 5.40
N MET A 287 -15.42 -2.18 6.27
CA MET A 287 -16.28 -1.79 7.39
C MET A 287 -17.43 -0.86 7.00
N ASN A 288 -17.38 -0.28 5.79
CA ASN A 288 -18.45 0.52 5.20
C ASN A 288 -18.48 0.35 3.68
N SER A 289 -19.63 0.68 3.09
CA SER A 289 -19.87 0.50 1.65
C SER A 289 -19.29 1.64 0.82
N PRO A 290 -18.54 1.34 -0.26
CA PRO A 290 -18.09 2.36 -1.21
C PRO A 290 -19.23 2.96 -2.05
N ALA A 291 -20.41 2.34 -2.08
CA ALA A 291 -21.57 2.89 -2.79
C ALA A 291 -22.21 4.09 -2.05
N GLU A 292 -21.99 4.21 -0.74
CA GLU A 292 -22.66 5.20 0.12
C GLU A 292 -21.68 6.07 0.92
N THR A 293 -20.38 5.77 0.84
CA THR A 293 -19.34 6.44 1.61
C THR A 293 -18.41 7.20 0.66
N ASP A 294 -18.14 8.47 0.96
CA ASP A 294 -17.08 9.21 0.27
C ASP A 294 -15.76 8.41 0.34
N PRO A 295 -15.01 8.26 -0.78
CA PRO A 295 -13.76 7.51 -0.80
C PRO A 295 -12.76 7.88 0.31
N LYS A 296 -12.74 9.13 0.76
CA LYS A 296 -11.85 9.65 1.81
C LYS A 296 -12.21 9.09 3.20
N ASN A 297 -13.43 8.58 3.37
CA ASN A 297 -13.97 8.05 4.63
C ASN A 297 -14.17 6.53 4.62
N LEU A 298 -13.67 5.82 3.59
CA LEU A 298 -13.74 4.36 3.55
C LEU A 298 -12.87 3.76 4.66
N ILE A 299 -13.41 2.76 5.34
CA ILE A 299 -12.75 2.08 6.46
C ILE A 299 -12.49 0.63 6.07
N THR A 300 -11.23 0.22 6.08
CA THR A 300 -10.81 -1.15 5.79
C THR A 300 -9.86 -1.65 6.86
N ASP A 301 -10.18 -2.80 7.45
CA ASP A 301 -9.28 -3.49 8.38
C ASP A 301 -8.42 -4.49 7.60
N VAL A 302 -7.08 -4.35 7.66
CA VAL A 302 -6.13 -5.35 7.15
C VAL A 302 -5.73 -6.27 8.31
N ASN A 303 -6.00 -7.56 8.13
CA ASN A 303 -5.91 -8.55 9.20
C ASN A 303 -4.90 -9.64 8.84
N PHE A 304 -3.95 -9.90 9.76
CA PHE A 304 -3.03 -11.02 9.67
C PHE A 304 -3.30 -11.95 10.85
N ALA A 305 -3.63 -13.21 10.61
CA ALA A 305 -3.74 -14.19 11.68
C ALA A 305 -2.38 -14.38 12.38
N VAL A 306 -2.39 -14.47 13.71
CA VAL A 306 -1.19 -14.57 14.55
C VAL A 306 -1.20 -15.82 15.43
N LYS A 307 -0.01 -16.25 15.86
CA LYS A 307 0.18 -17.39 16.76
C LYS A 307 -0.03 -17.06 18.22
#